data_AF-I4A7V7-F1
#
_entry.id   AF-I4A7V7-F1
#
_cell.length_a   1.000
_cell.length_b   1.000
_cell.length_c   1.000
_cell.angle_alpha   90.00
_cell.angle_beta   90.00
_cell.angle_gamma   90.00
#
_symmetry.space_group_name_H-M   'P 1'
#
loop_
_entity.id
_entity.type
_entity.pdbx_description
1 polymer ?
#
loop_
_entity_poly.entity_id
_entity_poly.type
_entity_poly.pdbx_seq_one_letter_code
_entity_poly.pdbx_strand_id
1 'polypeptide(L)' 'MNMRNIYRKTAKKHGVTVAEVKKGMQAAIDLAYTKTDKSDREKMMQESIPRRSEVPTAGEFVESVAHKLLKEMVKAERG' A
#
# COMPACT_ATOMS: atom_id res chain seq x y z
N MET A 1 -3.85 11.02 -5.39
CA MET A 1 -4.53 10.44 -4.20
C MET A 1 -4.21 11.27 -2.95
N ASN A 2 -5.16 11.64 -2.09
CA ASN A 2 -4.86 12.46 -0.90
C ASN A 2 -4.76 11.58 0.37
N MET A 3 -3.52 11.22 0.74
CA MET A 3 -3.25 10.38 1.92
C MET A 3 -3.79 10.97 3.22
N ARG A 4 -3.76 12.29 3.40
CA ARG A 4 -4.29 12.95 4.61
C ARG A 4 -5.79 12.68 4.79
N ASN A 5 -6.55 12.70 3.70
CA ASN A 5 -7.98 12.40 3.74
C ASN A 5 -8.26 10.92 3.97
N ILE A 6 -7.45 10.03 3.38
CA ILE A 6 -7.54 8.58 3.62
C ILE A 6 -7.33 8.28 5.10
N TYR A 7 -6.23 8.75 5.68
CA TYR A 7 -5.95 8.51 7.10
C TYR A 7 -7.07 9.00 8.01
N ARG A 8 -7.63 10.19 7.77
CA ARG A 8 -8.76 10.73 8.55
C ARG A 8 -10.02 9.90 8.43
N LYS A 9 -10.38 9.49 7.21
CA LYS A 9 -11.56 8.65 6.96
C LYS A 9 -11.42 7.29 7.61
N THR A 10 -10.27 6.65 7.49
CA THR A 10 -9.96 5.36 8.14
C THR A 10 -9.99 5.50 9.66
N ALA A 11 -9.33 6.52 10.21
CA ALA A 11 -9.32 6.80 11.65
C ALA A 11 -10.74 6.94 12.21
N LYS A 12 -11.57 7.79 11.58
CA LYS A 12 -12.97 7.99 11.97
C LYS A 12 -13.78 6.70 11.88
N LYS A 13 -13.62 5.92 10.79
CA LYS A 13 -14.36 4.67 10.56
C LYS A 13 -14.08 3.64 11.65
N HIS A 14 -12.84 3.56 12.13
CA HIS A 14 -12.40 2.53 13.07
C HIS A 14 -12.30 3.02 14.52
N GLY A 15 -12.64 4.27 14.81
CA GLY A 15 -12.57 4.82 16.18
C GLY A 15 -11.15 4.95 16.72
N VAL A 16 -10.16 5.09 15.84
CA VAL A 16 -8.73 5.21 16.19
C VAL A 16 -8.18 6.58 15.75
N THR A 17 -6.98 6.92 16.18
CA THR A 17 -6.31 8.15 15.78
C THR A 17 -5.67 8.04 14.40
N VAL A 18 -5.46 9.20 13.75
CA VAL A 18 -4.69 9.28 12.49
C VAL A 18 -3.26 8.75 12.66
N ALA A 19 -2.66 8.94 13.85
CA ALA A 19 -1.32 8.47 14.14
C ALA A 19 -1.26 6.93 14.18
N GLU A 20 -2.25 6.28 14.80
CA GLU A 20 -2.37 4.82 14.80
C GLU A 20 -2.57 4.25 13.41
N VAL A 21 -3.40 4.90 12.56
CA VAL A 21 -3.56 4.48 11.16
C VAL A 21 -2.23 4.54 10.41
N LYS A 22 -1.51 5.66 10.51
CA LYS A 22 -0.20 5.81 9.85
C LYS A 22 0.79 4.76 10.31
N LYS A 23 0.90 4.57 11.63
CA LYS A 23 1.81 3.59 12.24
C LYS A 23 1.46 2.17 11.83
N GLY A 24 0.18 1.79 11.90
CA GLY A 24 -0.29 0.46 11.56
C GLY A 24 -0.09 0.14 10.08
N MET A 25 -0.39 1.07 9.18
CA MET A 25 -0.16 0.89 7.75
C MET A 25 1.33 0.71 7.44
N GLN A 26 2.20 1.55 7.99
CA GLN A 26 3.64 1.42 7.76
C GLN A 26 4.20 0.13 8.36
N ALA A 27 3.82 -0.21 9.60
CA ALA A 27 4.28 -1.44 10.25
C ALA A 27 3.86 -2.71 9.48
N ALA A 28 2.67 -2.73 8.88
CA ALA A 28 2.23 -3.84 8.05
C ALA A 28 3.07 -3.98 6.77
N ILE A 29 3.43 -2.85 6.16
CA ILE A 29 4.33 -2.82 4.99
C ILE A 29 5.72 -3.29 5.43
N ASP A 30 6.28 -2.72 6.49
CA ASP A 30 7.60 -3.08 6.99
C ASP A 30 7.68 -4.60 7.25
N LEU A 31 6.70 -5.16 7.97
CA LEU A 31 6.61 -6.60 8.23
C LEU A 31 6.60 -7.43 6.92
N ALA A 32 5.81 -7.01 5.93
CA ALA A 32 5.74 -7.71 4.65
C ALA A 32 7.07 -7.66 3.88
N TYR A 33 7.83 -6.57 4.00
CA TYR A 33 9.12 -6.38 3.32
C TYR A 33 10.30 -6.96 4.09
N THR A 34 10.22 -7.13 5.42
CA THR A 34 11.28 -7.75 6.22
C THR A 34 11.12 -9.26 6.39
N LYS A 35 9.95 -9.82 6.03
CA LYS A 35 9.72 -11.27 6.01
C LYS A 35 10.84 -12.00 5.24
N THR A 36 11.44 -13.03 5.82
CA THR A 36 12.59 -13.75 5.22
C THR A 36 12.17 -14.87 4.27
N ASP A 37 11.02 -15.48 4.51
CA ASP A 37 10.45 -16.63 3.79
C ASP A 37 9.45 -16.17 2.71
N LYS A 38 9.83 -15.19 1.89
CA LYS A 38 8.98 -14.74 0.77
C LYS A 38 9.06 -15.71 -0.40
N SER A 39 7.90 -16.09 -0.92
CA SER A 39 7.77 -16.71 -2.24
C SER A 39 8.28 -15.78 -3.34
N ASP A 40 8.67 -16.34 -4.48
CA ASP A 40 9.16 -15.55 -5.61
C ASP A 40 8.09 -14.60 -6.14
N ARG A 41 6.82 -15.02 -6.08
CA ARG A 41 5.68 -14.16 -6.43
C ARG A 41 5.56 -12.94 -5.51
N GLU A 42 5.74 -13.12 -4.20
CA GLU A 42 5.74 -12.01 -3.24
C GLU A 42 6.89 -11.03 -3.55
N LYS A 43 8.11 -11.55 -3.80
CA LYS A 43 9.28 -10.72 -4.15
C LYS A 43 9.04 -9.93 -5.43
N MET A 44 8.63 -10.58 -6.51
CA MET A 44 8.34 -9.92 -7.79
C MET A 44 7.28 -8.83 -7.64
N MET A 45 6.22 -9.10 -6.86
CA MET A 45 5.17 -8.12 -6.63
C MET A 45 5.69 -6.91 -5.84
N GLN A 46 6.49 -7.13 -4.79
CA GLN A 46 7.10 -6.06 -3.99
C GLN A 46 8.14 -5.25 -4.78
N GLU A 47 8.96 -5.89 -5.62
CA GLU A 47 9.90 -5.24 -6.54
C GLU A 47 9.19 -4.36 -7.57
N SER A 48 7.98 -4.75 -7.98
CA SER A 48 7.18 -3.95 -8.92
C SER A 48 6.53 -2.70 -8.30
N ILE A 49 6.74 -2.41 -7.01
CA ILE A 49 6.25 -1.18 -6.35
C ILE A 49 7.36 -0.12 -6.40
N PRO A 50 7.15 1.01 -7.12
CA PRO A 50 8.09 2.12 -7.13
C PRO A 50 8.26 2.69 -5.72
N ARG A 51 9.52 2.86 -5.29
CA ARG A 51 9.88 3.34 -3.95
C ARG A 51 11.23 4.03 -3.96
N ARG A 52 11.40 5.03 -3.10
CA ARG A 52 12.67 5.76 -2.96
C ARG A 52 13.67 5.07 -2.03
N SER A 53 13.17 4.26 -1.11
CA SER A 53 13.96 3.55 -0.09
C SER A 53 13.77 2.05 -0.21
N GLU A 54 14.48 1.28 0.62
CA GLU A 54 14.37 -0.19 0.67
C GLU A 54 12.95 -0.67 0.95
N VAL A 55 12.16 0.04 1.76
CA VAL A 55 10.75 -0.26 2.02
C VAL A 55 9.90 0.92 1.56
N PRO A 56 8.77 0.72 0.86
CA PRO A 56 7.93 1.82 0.44
C PRO A 56 7.26 2.48 1.64
N THR A 57 7.02 3.78 1.53
CA THR A 57 6.09 4.47 2.42
C THR A 57 4.66 4.00 2.17
N ALA A 58 3.79 4.13 3.18
CA ALA A 58 2.36 3.89 3.01
C ALA A 58 1.74 4.69 1.84
N GLY A 59 2.28 5.88 1.52
CA GLY A 59 1.84 6.67 0.37
C GLY A 59 2.21 6.03 -0.97
N GLU A 60 3.50 5.72 -1.17
CA GLU A 60 4.01 5.07 -2.38
C GLU A 60 3.30 3.74 -2.65
N PHE A 61 3.12 2.93 -1.60
CA PHE A 61 2.45 1.64 -1.71
C PHE A 61 0.99 1.79 -2.14
N VAL A 62 0.21 2.60 -1.43
CA VAL A 62 -1.21 2.78 -1.70
C VAL A 62 -1.44 3.40 -3.07
N GLU A 63 -0.62 4.37 -3.47
CA GLU A 63 -0.67 4.95 -4.80
C GLU A 63 -0.37 3.92 -5.89
N SER A 64 0.70 3.13 -5.75
CA SER A 64 1.07 2.13 -6.75
C SER A 64 -0.01 1.05 -6.90
N VAL A 65 -0.53 0.53 -5.80
CA VAL A 65 -1.58 -0.51 -5.82
C VAL A 65 -2.87 0.03 -6.43
N ALA A 66 -3.29 1.26 -6.07
CA ALA A 66 -4.47 1.88 -6.65
C ALA A 66 -4.35 2.05 -8.18
N HIS A 67 -3.19 2.48 -8.68
CA HIS A 67 -2.95 2.60 -10.12
C HIS A 67 -3.00 1.24 -10.82
N LYS A 68 -2.43 0.18 -10.22
CA LYS A 68 -2.51 -1.18 -10.77
C LYS A 68 -3.96 -1.66 -10.87
N LEU A 69 -4.75 -1.48 -9.81
CA LEU A 69 -6.16 -1.87 -9.79
C LEU A 69 -6.97 -1.13 -10.87
N LEU A 70 -6.81 0.19 -10.98
CA LEU A 70 -7.47 0.99 -12.02
C LEU A 70 -7.10 0.50 -13.43
N LYS A 71 -5.82 0.18 -13.67
CA LYS A 71 -5.36 -0.33 -14.96
C LYS A 71 -6.00 -1.68 -15.30
N GLU A 72 -6.14 -2.58 -14.33
CA GLU A 72 -6.81 -3.86 -14.55
C GLU A 72 -8.31 -3.70 -14.80
N MET A 73 -8.98 -2.78 -14.11
CA MET A 73 -10.40 -2.48 -14.37
C MET A 73 -10.62 -1.95 -15.79
N VAL A 74 -9.80 -1.01 -16.25
CA VAL A 74 -9.89 -0.45 -17.62
C VAL A 74 -9.64 -1.52 -18.69
N LYS A 75 -8.74 -2.49 -18.44
CA LYS A 75 -8.54 -3.61 -19.36
C LYS A 75 -9.75 -4.52 -19.43
N ALA A 76 -10.37 -4.83 -18.29
CA ALA A 76 -11.54 -5.70 -18.21
C ALA A 76 -12.77 -5.11 -18.93
N GLU A 77 -12.89 -3.79 -19.00
CA GLU A 77 -13.97 -3.12 -19.74
C GLU A 77 -13.73 -3.06 -21.27
N ARG A 78 -12.51 -3.35 -21.73
CA ARG A 78 -12.09 -3.26 -23.14
C ARG A 78 -11.90 -4.61 -23.83
N GLY A 79 -11.98 -5.71 -23.09
CA GLY A 79 -11.85 -7.08 -23.59
C GLY A 79 -13.20 -7.76 -23.66
#